data_AF-A0A2V8H9T8-F1
#
_entry.id   AF-A0A2V8H9T8-F1
#
_cell.length_a   1.000
_cell.length_b   1.000
_cell.length_c   1.000
_cell.angle_alpha   90.00
_cell.angle_beta   90.00
_cell.angle_gamma   90.00
#
_symmetry.space_group_name_H-M   'P 1'
#
loop_
_entity.id
_entity.type
_entity.pdbx_description
1 polymer ?
#
loop_
_entity_poly.entity_id
_entity_poly.type
_entity_poly.pdbx_seq_one_letter_code
_entity_poly.pdbx_strand_id
1 'polypeptide(L)'
;MRRLRCLVWKEFLELRQNPRLFGIVIMAPIIQLLMLGYAATTDVKDVPVVVADGDRSQASRDLIAAFDASRNFTVIDTVSTVSQIDSY
;
A
#
# COMPACT_ATOMS: atom_id res chain seq x y z
N MET A 1 21.00 32.11 -25.19
CA MET A 1 21.42 31.74 -23.82
C MET A 1 21.21 32.83 -22.77
N ARG A 2 21.69 34.07 -22.94
CA ARG A 2 21.64 35.13 -21.90
C ARG A 2 20.22 35.54 -21.45
N ARG A 3 19.25 35.57 -22.37
CA ARG A 3 17.83 35.86 -22.05
C ARG A 3 17.18 34.76 -21.21
N LEU A 4 17.41 33.49 -21.57
CA LEU A 4 16.88 32.34 -20.83
C LEU A 4 17.39 32.33 -19.38
N ARG A 5 18.69 32.57 -19.19
CA ARG A 5 19.30 32.68 -17.85
C ARG A 5 18.69 33.79 -17.00
N CYS A 6 18.41 34.94 -17.60
CA CYS A 6 17.77 36.07 -16.89
C CYS A 6 16.36 35.69 -16.44
N LEU A 7 15.60 35.00 -17.30
CA LEU A 7 14.25 34.56 -17.00
C LEU A 7 14.21 33.51 -15.88
N VAL A 8 15.07 32.48 -15.96
CA VAL A 8 15.21 31.46 -14.91
C VAL A 8 15.61 32.09 -13.57
N TRP A 9 16.53 33.06 -13.59
CA TRP A 9 16.93 33.77 -12.38
C TRP A 9 15.79 34.60 -11.77
N LYS A 10 14.96 35.25 -12.59
CA LYS A 10 13.76 35.98 -12.12
C LYS A 10 12.81 35.04 -11.39
N GLU A 11 12.43 33.94 -12.04
CA GLU A 11 11.49 32.97 -11.48
C GLU A 11 12.02 32.33 -10.19
N PHE A 12 13.32 32.05 -10.11
CA PHE A 12 13.93 31.52 -8.89
C PHE A 12 13.86 32.51 -7.72
N LEU A 13 14.09 33.81 -7.99
CA LEU A 13 13.95 34.85 -6.98
C LEU A 13 12.49 34.99 -6.50
N GLU A 14 11.55 34.90 -7.43
CA GLU A 14 10.11 35.03 -7.18
C GLU A 14 9.55 33.83 -6.39
N LEU A 15 10.04 32.62 -6.68
CA LEU A 15 9.82 31.41 -5.88
C LEU A 15 10.35 31.59 -4.46
N ARG A 16 11.57 32.13 -4.30
CA ARG A 16 12.17 32.35 -2.98
C ARG A 16 11.42 33.40 -2.15
N GLN A 17 10.86 34.41 -2.81
CA GLN A 17 10.15 35.50 -2.14
C GLN A 17 8.71 35.13 -1.75
N ASN A 18 8.13 34.09 -2.37
CA ASN A 18 6.81 33.57 -2.05
C ASN A 18 6.90 32.35 -1.10
N PRO A 19 6.88 32.54 0.23
CA PRO A 19 7.06 31.44 1.19
C PRO A 19 5.99 30.35 1.08
N ARG A 20 4.77 30.71 0.62
CA ARG A 20 3.69 29.75 0.37
C ARG A 20 4.01 28.80 -0.79
N LEU A 21 4.43 29.35 -1.93
CA LEU A 21 4.79 28.53 -3.11
C LEU A 21 6.02 27.70 -2.83
N PHE A 22 7.05 28.29 -2.21
CA PHE A 22 8.24 27.56 -1.79
C PHE A 22 7.88 26.40 -0.84
N GLY A 23 6.99 26.64 0.13
CA GLY A 23 6.47 25.62 1.02
C GLY A 23 5.79 24.48 0.27
N ILE A 24 4.92 24.76 -0.70
CA ILE A 24 4.24 23.73 -1.50
C ILE A 24 5.23 22.91 -2.32
N VAL A 25 6.18 23.56 -3.00
CA VAL A 25 7.18 22.90 -3.86
C VAL A 25 8.06 21.92 -3.08
N ILE A 26 8.30 22.17 -1.79
CA ILE A 26 9.06 21.29 -0.92
C ILE A 26 8.17 20.27 -0.18
N MET A 27 7.04 20.72 0.39
CA MET A 27 6.18 19.87 1.20
C MET A 27 5.42 18.84 0.37
N ALA A 28 4.95 19.20 -0.82
CA ALA A 28 4.23 18.28 -1.70
C ALA A 28 5.06 17.02 -2.04
N PRO A 29 6.32 17.11 -2.51
CA PRO A 29 7.13 15.92 -2.77
C PRO A 29 7.53 15.17 -1.49
N ILE A 30 7.70 15.85 -0.35
CA ILE A 30 7.93 15.15 0.94
C ILE A 30 6.73 14.30 1.31
N ILE A 31 5.52 14.87 1.30
CA ILE A 31 4.28 14.13 1.57
C ILE A 31 4.11 13.00 0.56
N GLN A 32 4.38 13.26 -0.72
CA GLN A 32 4.32 12.25 -1.77
C GLN A 32 5.29 11.10 -1.51
N LEU A 33 6.54 11.37 -1.14
CA LEU A 33 7.53 10.33 -0.81
C LEU A 33 7.15 9.56 0.45
N LEU A 34 6.60 10.21 1.46
CA LEU A 34 6.10 9.55 2.68
C LEU A 34 4.90 8.67 2.37
N MET A 35 3.90 9.18 1.63
CA MET A 35 2.76 8.39 1.18
C MET A 35 3.20 7.22 0.31
N LEU A 36 4.13 7.44 -0.61
CA LEU A 36 4.67 6.38 -1.44
C LEU A 36 5.44 5.36 -0.61
N GLY A 37 6.29 5.76 0.34
CA GLY A 37 6.99 4.81 1.22
C GLY A 37 6.05 4.01 2.12
N TYR A 38 4.99 4.65 2.61
CA TYR A 38 3.94 3.99 3.38
C TYR A 38 3.15 3.00 2.52
N ALA A 39 2.67 3.43 1.34
CA ALA A 39 1.85 2.61 0.44
C ALA A 39 2.64 1.55 -0.34
N ALA A 40 3.93 1.79 -0.61
CA ALA A 40 4.82 0.85 -1.29
C ALA A 40 5.28 -0.29 -0.37
N THR A 41 4.93 -0.25 0.91
CA THR A 41 5.06 -1.41 1.78
C THR A 41 4.08 -2.48 1.29
N THR A 42 4.59 -3.50 0.59
CA THR A 42 3.83 -4.68 0.13
C THR A 42 3.53 -5.66 1.27
N ASP A 43 3.71 -5.23 2.53
CA ASP A 43 3.51 -6.03 3.71
C ASP A 43 2.01 -6.09 4.00
N VAL A 44 1.31 -6.96 3.25
CA VAL A 44 -0.10 -7.26 3.49
C VAL A 44 -0.14 -8.20 4.69
N LYS A 45 -0.20 -7.59 5.88
CA LYS A 45 -0.42 -8.31 7.13
C LYS A 45 -1.92 -8.46 7.36
N ASP A 46 -2.29 -9.55 8.01
CA ASP A 46 -3.64 -9.81 8.47
C ASP A 46 -4.70 -9.79 7.34
N VAL A 47 -4.35 -10.32 6.15
CA VAL A 47 -5.34 -10.49 5.08
C VAL A 47 -6.40 -11.49 5.55
N PRO A 48 -7.67 -11.09 5.71
CA PRO A 48 -8.73 -12.01 6.06
C PRO A 48 -9.00 -12.96 4.89
N VAL A 49 -8.92 -14.27 5.15
CA VAL A 49 -9.16 -15.31 4.13
C VAL A 49 -10.20 -16.30 4.63
N VAL A 50 -11.12 -16.68 3.74
CA VAL A 50 -12.03 -17.81 3.93
C VAL A 50 -11.49 -18.99 3.12
N VAL A 51 -11.35 -20.16 3.75
CA VAL A 51 -10.87 -21.37 3.07
C VAL A 51 -12.04 -22.32 2.79
N ALA A 52 -12.17 -22.80 1.55
CA ALA A 52 -13.09 -23.89 1.22
C ALA A 52 -12.38 -25.25 1.29
N ASP A 53 -12.59 -25.98 2.38
CA ASP A 53 -12.05 -27.33 2.62
C ASP A 53 -13.08 -28.42 2.31
N GLY A 54 -13.05 -28.90 1.07
CA GLY A 54 -13.91 -30.01 0.62
C GLY A 54 -13.38 -31.40 0.97
N ASP A 55 -12.07 -31.54 1.22
CA ASP A 55 -11.41 -32.83 1.49
C ASP A 55 -11.49 -33.18 2.98
N ARG A 56 -11.46 -32.17 3.88
CA ARG A 56 -11.53 -32.33 5.34
C ARG A 56 -10.54 -33.35 5.91
N SER A 57 -9.45 -33.58 5.19
CA SER A 57 -8.39 -34.51 5.56
C SER A 57 -7.45 -33.88 6.58
N GLN A 58 -6.61 -34.71 7.21
CA GLN A 58 -5.60 -34.20 8.12
C GLN A 58 -4.59 -33.29 7.41
N ALA A 59 -4.19 -33.66 6.19
CA ALA A 59 -3.30 -32.85 5.38
C ALA A 59 -3.89 -31.47 5.03
N SER A 60 -5.20 -31.41 4.75
CA SER A 60 -5.91 -30.14 4.52
C SER A 60 -5.89 -29.24 5.76
N ARG A 61 -6.18 -29.81 6.94
CA ARG A 61 -6.11 -29.07 8.22
C ARG A 61 -4.71 -28.56 8.54
N ASP A 62 -3.69 -29.37 8.30
CA ASP A 62 -2.30 -28.99 8.55
C ASP A 62 -1.87 -27.83 7.62
N LEU A 63 -2.35 -27.83 6.37
CA LEU A 63 -2.13 -26.74 5.43
C LEU A 63 -2.83 -25.44 5.89
N ILE A 64 -4.09 -25.52 6.31
CA ILE A 64 -4.85 -24.36 6.81
C ILE A 64 -4.17 -23.76 8.04
N ALA A 65 -3.73 -24.61 8.97
CA ALA A 65 -2.98 -24.18 10.15
C ALA A 65 -1.65 -23.50 9.79
N ALA A 66 -0.97 -23.95 8.74
CA ALA A 66 0.25 -23.31 8.26
C ALA A 66 -0.02 -21.91 7.64
N PHE A 67 -1.17 -21.73 6.99
CA PHE A 67 -1.60 -20.43 6.48
C PHE A 67 -1.95 -19.46 7.62
N ASP A 68 -2.69 -19.91 8.63
CA ASP A 68 -3.06 -19.10 9.79
C ASP A 68 -1.86 -18.77 10.70
N ALA A 69 -0.86 -19.65 10.75
CA ALA A 69 0.40 -19.38 11.44
C ALA A 69 1.32 -18.38 10.71
N SER A 70 0.99 -18.01 9.46
CA SER A 70 1.75 -17.02 8.70
C SER A 70 1.33 -15.60 9.10
N ARG A 71 2.25 -14.63 9.09
CA ARG A 71 1.92 -13.23 9.46
C ARG A 71 1.11 -12.46 8.40
N ASN A 72 0.84 -13.09 7.27
CA ASN A 72 0.25 -12.43 6.11
C ASN A 72 -1.25 -12.70 6.01
N PHE A 73 -1.72 -13.82 6.55
CA PHE A 73 -3.08 -14.30 6.38
C PHE A 73 -3.69 -14.62 7.73
N THR A 74 -4.96 -14.24 7.90
CA THR A 74 -5.76 -14.60 9.07
C THR A 74 -6.96 -15.39 8.54
N VAL A 75 -7.08 -16.65 8.96
CA VAL A 75 -8.20 -17.50 8.52
C VAL A 75 -9.43 -17.13 9.34
N ILE A 76 -10.41 -16.47 8.71
CA ILE A 76 -11.62 -15.98 9.40
C ILE A 76 -12.76 -17.00 9.40
N ASP A 77 -12.80 -17.90 8.41
CA ASP A 77 -13.75 -19.01 8.36
C ASP A 77 -13.24 -20.15 7.47
N THR A 78 -13.75 -21.37 7.70
CA THR A 78 -13.52 -22.53 6.83
C THR A 78 -14.86 -23.13 6.41
N VAL A 79 -15.17 -22.98 5.12
CA VAL A 79 -16.38 -23.53 4.51
C VAL A 79 -16.08 -24.87 3.83
N SER A 80 -17.11 -25.63 3.49
CA SER A 80 -16.94 -26.98 2.92
C SER A 80 -17.05 -27.02 1.40
N THR A 81 -17.66 -25.99 0.83
CA THR A 81 -17.93 -25.88 -0.60
C THR A 81 -17.69 -24.45 -1.04
N VAL A 82 -17.13 -24.28 -2.24
CA VAL A 82 -16.86 -22.96 -2.84
C VAL A 82 -18.13 -22.10 -2.94
N SER A 83 -19.30 -22.71 -3.15
CA SER A 83 -20.59 -22.00 -3.21
C SER A 83 -21.00 -21.30 -1.89
N GLN A 84 -20.39 -21.67 -0.76
CA GLN A 84 -20.64 -21.02 0.53
C GLN A 84 -19.82 -19.74 0.70
N ILE A 85 -18.82 -19.51 -0.15
CA ILE A 85 -18.01 -18.29 -0.14
C ILE A 85 -18.84 -17.07 -0.57
N ASP A 86 -19.84 -17.24 -1.45
CA ASP A 86 -20.70 -16.15 -1.97
C ASP A 86 -21.53 -15.44 -0.88
N SER A 87 -21.53 -15.95 0.36
CA SER A 87 -22.22 -15.35 1.51
C SER A 87 -21.38 -14.35 2.31
N TYR A 88 -20.09 -14.20 1.97
CA TYR A 88 -19.14 -13.26 2.56
C TYR A 88 -18.86 -12.08 1.62
#